data_AF-A0A1H6E0H7-F1
#
_entry.id   AF-A0A1H6E0H7-F1
#
_cell.length_a   1.000
_cell.length_b   1.000
_cell.length_c   1.000
_cell.angle_alpha   90.00
_cell.angle_beta   90.00
_cell.angle_gamma   90.00
#
_symmetry.space_group_name_H-M   'P 1'
#
loop_
_entity.id
_entity.type
_entity.pdbx_description
1 polymer ?
#
loop_
_entity_poly.entity_id
_entity_poly.type
_entity_poly.pdbx_seq_one_letter_code
_entity_poly.pdbx_strand_id
1 'polypeptide(L)'
;MYVAPTPFALAEGTSGQATLIVPAETEIDGRLERVGELVRVETEKIVIGYNFDLQSNVLTPQLAPNPSAGKEHHFAAYRLKGQGRGPVTMKNVEQAKKQLLIEDTNDAV
;
A
#
# COMPACT_ATOMS: atom_id res chain seq x y z
N MET A 1 -0.84 -10.38 18.18
CA MET A 1 0.21 -9.58 17.52
C MET A 1 -0.41 -8.93 16.30
N TYR A 2 -0.56 -7.59 16.28
CA TYR A 2 -0.99 -6.87 15.08
C TYR A 2 0.21 -6.77 14.14
N VAL A 3 0.08 -7.29 12.92
CA VAL A 3 1.11 -7.17 11.90
C VAL A 3 0.62 -6.11 10.94
N ALA A 4 1.30 -4.96 10.91
CA ALA A 4 0.97 -3.91 9.96
C ALA A 4 1.06 -4.47 8.52
N PRO A 5 0.12 -4.12 7.65
CA PRO A 5 0.23 -4.33 6.21
C PRO A 5 1.63 -4.02 5.70
N THR A 6 2.36 -5.00 5.16
CA THR A 6 3.59 -4.67 4.45
C THR A 6 3.24 -3.94 3.15
N PRO A 7 4.11 -3.04 2.63
CA PRO A 7 3.85 -2.33 1.38
C PRO A 7 3.55 -3.26 0.19
N PHE A 8 4.04 -4.51 0.24
CA PHE A 8 3.74 -5.56 -0.74
C PHE A 8 2.25 -5.89 -0.85
N ALA A 9 1.46 -5.61 0.17
CA ALA A 9 0.02 -5.79 0.10
C ALA A 9 -0.64 -4.85 -0.92
N LEU A 10 -0.01 -3.71 -1.24
CA LEU A 10 -0.59 -2.66 -2.08
C LEU A 10 -0.27 -2.81 -3.57
N ALA A 11 0.67 -3.68 -3.94
CA ALA A 11 1.11 -3.86 -5.33
C ALA A 11 1.12 -5.34 -5.76
N GLU A 12 0.74 -5.61 -7.00
CA GLU A 12 0.87 -6.93 -7.63
C GLU A 12 2.20 -7.06 -8.38
N GLY A 13 2.56 -8.30 -8.69
CA GLY A 13 3.79 -8.60 -9.44
C GLY A 13 5.07 -8.50 -8.63
N THR A 14 5.05 -8.10 -7.35
CA THR A 14 6.24 -7.96 -6.49
C THR A 14 6.68 -9.27 -5.81
N SER A 15 5.81 -10.26 -5.72
CA SER A 15 6.08 -11.52 -5.01
C SER A 15 7.24 -12.31 -5.65
N GLY A 16 8.22 -12.67 -4.82
CA GLY A 16 9.39 -13.45 -5.27
C GLY A 16 10.31 -12.72 -6.25
N GLN A 17 10.16 -11.40 -6.41
CA GLN A 17 10.94 -10.58 -7.33
C GLN A 17 11.61 -9.41 -6.61
N ALA A 18 12.91 -9.20 -6.83
CA ALA A 18 13.58 -7.99 -6.38
C ALA A 18 13.09 -6.80 -7.21
N THR A 19 12.23 -5.96 -6.62
CA THR A 19 11.60 -4.82 -7.30
C THR A 19 11.95 -3.54 -6.55
N LEU A 20 12.55 -2.58 -7.23
CA LEU A 20 12.81 -1.23 -6.70
C LEU A 20 11.58 -0.35 -6.99
N ILE A 21 10.96 0.20 -5.96
CA ILE A 21 9.86 1.18 -6.09
C ILE A 21 10.32 2.50 -5.50
N VAL A 22 10.28 3.56 -6.30
CA VAL A 22 10.81 4.89 -5.95
C VAL A 22 9.93 5.99 -6.53
N PRO A 23 9.98 7.25 -6.02
CA PRO A 23 9.28 8.36 -6.63
C PRO A 23 9.57 8.45 -8.13
N ALA A 24 8.55 8.77 -8.93
CA ALA A 24 8.65 8.71 -10.39
C ALA A 24 9.79 9.57 -10.97
N GLU A 25 10.12 10.69 -10.30
CA GLU A 25 11.16 11.64 -10.72
C GLU A 25 12.58 11.25 -10.26
N THR A 26 12.76 10.09 -9.64
CA THR A 26 14.08 9.63 -9.19
C THR A 26 14.94 9.28 -10.40
N GLU A 27 16.20 9.75 -10.44
CA GLU A 27 17.16 9.30 -11.46
C GLU A 27 17.55 7.83 -11.23
N ILE A 28 17.56 7.05 -12.32
CA ILE A 28 17.75 5.60 -12.26
C ILE A 28 18.93 5.17 -13.11
N ASP A 29 19.73 4.25 -12.57
CA ASP A 29 20.82 3.59 -13.25
C ASP A 29 20.35 2.82 -14.48
N GLY A 30 21.03 2.97 -15.61
CA GLY A 30 20.66 2.34 -16.88
C GLY A 30 20.69 0.81 -16.90
N ARG A 31 21.17 0.14 -15.84
CA ARG A 31 21.06 -1.32 -15.65
C ARG A 31 19.64 -1.74 -15.26
N LEU A 32 18.82 -0.82 -14.77
CA LEU A 32 17.45 -1.07 -14.39
C LEU A 32 16.50 -0.81 -15.56
N GLU A 33 15.44 -1.59 -15.64
CA GLU A 33 14.32 -1.40 -16.57
C GLU A 33 13.04 -1.12 -15.81
N ARG A 34 12.22 -0.22 -16.35
CA ARG A 34 10.94 0.15 -15.75
C ARG A 34 9.93 -0.96 -16.02
N VAL A 35 9.28 -1.44 -14.97
CA VAL A 35 8.30 -2.53 -15.01
C VAL A 35 6.92 -2.13 -14.48
N GLY A 36 6.74 -0.87 -14.10
CA GLY A 36 5.45 -0.37 -13.63
C GLY A 36 5.43 1.12 -13.33
N GLU A 37 4.23 1.67 -13.37
CA GLU A 37 3.89 3.00 -12.87
C GLU A 37 2.81 2.81 -11.80
N LEU A 38 3.00 3.44 -10.64
CA LEU A 38 2.12 3.28 -9.49
C LEU A 38 1.65 4.65 -9.05
N VAL A 39 0.33 4.80 -8.91
CA VAL A 39 -0.27 6.00 -8.33
C VAL A 39 -0.89 5.61 -7.01
N ARG A 40 -0.39 6.20 -5.92
CA ARG A 40 -0.96 6.05 -4.58
C ARG A 40 -1.73 7.32 -4.24
N VAL A 41 -3.00 7.16 -3.92
CA VAL A 41 -3.87 8.26 -3.51
C VAL A 41 -4.03 8.23 -1.99
N GLU A 42 -3.89 9.38 -1.34
CA GLU A 42 -4.15 9.55 0.08
C GLU A 42 -5.62 9.29 0.41
N THR A 43 -5.89 8.42 1.39
CA THR A 43 -7.24 8.05 1.83
C THR A 43 -7.92 9.18 2.62
N GLU A 44 -9.25 9.12 2.77
CA GLU A 44 -10.06 10.13 3.47
C GLU A 44 -9.78 10.20 4.98
N LYS A 45 -9.43 9.07 5.61
CA LYS A 45 -9.22 8.97 7.05
C LYS A 45 -7.90 8.28 7.36
N ILE A 46 -7.16 8.81 8.34
CA ILE A 46 -5.93 8.21 8.88
C ILE A 46 -6.18 7.65 10.28
N VAL A 47 -5.48 6.56 10.60
CA VAL A 47 -5.47 6.03 11.97
C VAL A 47 -4.60 6.92 12.85
N ILE A 48 -5.17 7.41 13.95
CA ILE A 48 -4.48 8.27 14.92
C ILE A 48 -4.22 7.58 16.26
N GLY A 49 -4.82 6.42 16.47
CA GLY A 49 -4.68 5.65 17.71
C GLY A 49 -5.38 4.31 17.61
N TYR A 50 -5.17 3.47 18.62
CA TYR A 50 -5.88 2.22 18.80
C TYR A 50 -6.35 2.10 20.24
N ASN A 51 -7.56 1.58 20.45
CA ASN A 51 -8.06 1.18 21.75
C ASN A 51 -8.16 -0.34 21.80
N PHE A 52 -7.62 -0.97 22.85
CA PHE A 52 -7.71 -2.42 23.05
C PHE A 52 -8.52 -2.72 24.30
N ASP A 53 -9.63 -3.41 24.12
CA ASP A 53 -10.44 -3.92 25.22
C ASP A 53 -9.98 -5.33 25.60
N LEU A 54 -9.44 -5.49 26.80
CA LEU A 54 -8.93 -6.75 27.33
C LEU A 54 -10.04 -7.75 27.67
N GLN A 55 -11.27 -7.28 27.94
CA GLN A 55 -12.39 -8.16 28.28
C GLN A 55 -12.96 -8.83 27.03
N SER A 56 -13.19 -8.03 25.98
CA SER A 56 -13.69 -8.53 24.70
C SER A 56 -12.58 -9.03 23.78
N ASN A 57 -11.32 -8.73 24.09
CA ASN A 57 -10.14 -9.03 23.26
C ASN A 57 -10.24 -8.38 21.87
N VAL A 58 -10.80 -7.16 21.80
CA VAL A 58 -11.06 -6.41 20.57
C VAL A 58 -10.12 -5.21 20.45
N LEU A 59 -9.51 -5.03 19.28
CA LEU A 59 -8.71 -3.87 18.91
C LEU A 59 -9.49 -2.98 17.95
N THR A 60 -9.76 -1.74 18.34
CA THR A 60 -10.50 -0.78 17.51
C THR A 60 -9.60 0.38 17.12
N PRO A 61 -9.46 0.71 15.81
CA PRO A 61 -8.73 1.89 15.36
C PRO A 61 -9.52 3.17 15.64
N GLN A 62 -8.82 4.23 16.02
CA GLN A 62 -9.37 5.59 16.06
C GLN A 62 -8.98 6.31 14.78
N LEU A 63 -9.95 6.90 14.11
CA LEU A 63 -9.79 7.54 12.80
C LEU A 63 -9.97 9.06 12.91
N ALA A 64 -9.21 9.81 12.10
CA ALA A 64 -9.41 11.24 11.90
C ALA A 64 -9.36 11.58 10.40
N PRO A 65 -9.96 12.69 9.96
CA PRO A 65 -9.83 13.16 8.58
C PRO A 65 -8.36 13.33 8.17
N ASN A 66 -8.01 12.90 6.97
CA ASN A 66 -6.69 13.11 6.39
C ASN A 66 -6.64 14.50 5.73
N PRO A 67 -5.79 15.44 6.19
CA PRO A 67 -5.65 16.76 5.57
C PRO A 67 -5.15 16.69 4.12
N SER A 68 -4.54 15.58 3.73
CA SER A 68 -4.01 15.34 2.39
C SER A 68 -4.88 14.40 1.54
N ALA A 69 -6.12 14.10 1.96
CA ALA A 69 -7.03 13.23 1.23
C ALA A 69 -7.10 13.59 -0.26
N GLY A 70 -7.05 12.57 -1.12
CA GLY A 70 -7.07 12.74 -2.57
C GLY A 70 -5.74 13.14 -3.21
N LYS A 71 -4.70 13.47 -2.41
CA LYS A 71 -3.37 13.77 -2.95
C LYS A 71 -2.77 12.52 -3.61
N GLU A 72 -2.32 12.69 -4.84
CA GLU A 72 -1.65 11.64 -5.60
C GLU A 72 -0.13 11.64 -5.36
N HIS A 73 0.43 10.45 -5.30
CA HIS A 73 1.86 10.20 -5.23
C HIS A 73 2.25 9.23 -6.35
N HIS A 74 3.11 9.67 -7.25
CA HIS A 74 3.56 8.88 -8.40
C HIS A 74 4.87 8.17 -8.07
N PHE A 75 4.89 6.87 -8.31
CA PHE A 75 6.06 6.02 -8.16
C PHE A 75 6.32 5.26 -9.46
N ALA A 76 7.57 4.91 -9.68
CA ALA A 76 7.99 4.02 -10.74
C ALA A 76 8.61 2.76 -10.13
N ALA A 77 8.28 1.62 -10.73
CA ALA A 77 8.81 0.32 -10.34
C ALA A 77 9.87 -0.14 -11.36
N TYR A 78 10.98 -0.66 -10.88
CA TYR A 78 12.11 -1.09 -11.68
C TYR A 78 12.64 -2.47 -11.27
N ARG A 79 13.27 -3.15 -12.23
CA ARG A 79 14.04 -4.39 -12.02
C ARG A 79 15.35 -4.34 -12.74
N LEU A 80 16.29 -5.20 -12.35
CA LEU A 80 17.51 -5.40 -13.12
C LEU A 80 17.15 -5.97 -14.50
N LYS A 81 17.72 -5.42 -15.56
CA LYS A 81 17.51 -5.91 -16.92
C LYS A 81 17.72 -7.42 -17.00
N GLY A 82 16.72 -8.13 -17.53
CA GLY A 82 16.74 -9.57 -17.66
C GLY A 82 16.35 -10.35 -16.39
N GLN A 83 15.99 -9.67 -15.31
CA GLN A 83 15.38 -10.29 -14.12
C GLN A 83 13.88 -10.04 -14.03
N GLY A 84 13.13 -11.13 -13.85
CA GLY A 84 11.69 -11.09 -13.64
C GLY A 84 10.89 -10.84 -14.92
N ARG A 85 9.67 -11.36 -14.96
CA ARG A 85 8.72 -11.11 -16.04
C ARG A 85 7.39 -10.64 -15.44
N GLY A 86 6.73 -9.72 -16.10
CA GLY A 86 5.41 -9.23 -15.72
C GLY A 86 5.43 -7.86 -15.03
N PRO A 87 4.36 -7.07 -15.23
CA PRO A 87 4.28 -5.71 -14.73
C PRO A 87 4.11 -5.65 -13.21
N VAL A 88 4.44 -4.50 -12.64
CA VAL A 88 4.11 -4.14 -11.27
C VAL A 88 2.99 -3.12 -11.31
N THR A 89 1.87 -3.43 -10.68
CA THR A 89 0.65 -2.62 -10.70
C THR A 89 0.14 -2.39 -9.29
N MET A 90 -0.61 -1.30 -9.09
CA MET A 90 -1.35 -1.10 -7.85
C MET A 90 -2.50 -2.08 -7.77
N LYS A 91 -2.71 -2.70 -6.61
CA LYS A 91 -3.97 -3.39 -6.34
C LYS A 91 -5.09 -2.36 -6.24
N ASN A 92 -6.27 -2.74 -6.70
CA ASN A 92 -7.45 -1.95 -6.39
C ASN A 92 -7.75 -2.02 -4.88
N VAL A 93 -8.55 -1.07 -4.40
CA VAL A 93 -8.85 -0.91 -2.96
C VAL A 93 -9.47 -2.19 -2.39
N GLU A 94 -10.35 -2.85 -3.13
CA GLU A 94 -11.05 -4.07 -2.68
C GLU A 94 -10.09 -5.27 -2.54
N GLN A 95 -9.16 -5.44 -3.49
CA GLN A 95 -8.09 -6.42 -3.42
C GLN A 95 -7.15 -6.16 -2.24
N ALA A 96 -6.83 -4.89 -1.99
CA ALA A 96 -6.02 -4.51 -0.84
C ALA A 96 -6.75 -4.78 0.49
N LYS A 97 -8.01 -4.37 0.63
CA LYS A 97 -8.84 -4.61 1.83
C LYS A 97 -8.93 -6.10 2.17
N LYS A 98 -9.28 -6.94 1.17
CA LYS A 98 -9.41 -8.39 1.34
C LYS A 98 -8.11 -9.04 1.83
N GLN A 99 -6.97 -8.59 1.33
CA GLN A 99 -5.68 -9.12 1.72
C GLN A 99 -5.20 -8.60 3.08
N LEU A 100 -5.66 -7.42 3.48
CA LEU A 100 -5.32 -6.82 4.77
C LEU A 100 -6.28 -7.21 5.89
N LEU A 101 -7.27 -8.06 5.60
CA LEU A 101 -8.35 -8.43 6.53
C LEU A 101 -8.99 -7.19 7.17
N ILE A 102 -9.03 -6.09 6.41
CA ILE A 102 -9.71 -4.87 6.84
C ILE A 102 -11.18 -5.14 6.57
N GLU A 103 -11.92 -5.49 7.61
CA GLU A 103 -13.38 -5.47 7.57
C GLU A 103 -13.82 -4.02 7.32
N ASP A 104 -14.81 -3.82 6.46
CA ASP A 104 -15.45 -2.51 6.34
C ASP A 104 -16.03 -2.18 7.72
N THR A 105 -15.34 -1.34 8.50
CA THR A 105 -15.97 -0.58 9.58
C THR A 105 -16.91 0.41 8.92
N ASN A 106 -18.03 -0.12 8.45
CA ASN A 106 -19.18 0.61 7.97
C ASN A 106 -19.73 1.37 9.19
N ASP A 107 -19.69 2.69 9.10
CA ASP A 107 -20.46 3.67 9.88
C ASP A 107 -21.02 3.20 11.23
N ALA A 108 -20.26 3.44 12.30
CA ALA A 108 -20.82 3.50 13.65
C ALA A 108 -21.00 4.98 14.05
N VAL A 109 -22.21 5.47 13.74
CA VAL A 109 -22.95 6.64 14.27
C VAL A 109 -22.33 8.03 14.11
#